data_AF-V2Y4G6-F1
#
_entry.id   AF-V2Y4G6-F1
#
_cell.length_a   1.000
_cell.length_b   1.000
_cell.length_c   1.000
_cell.angle_alpha   90.00
_cell.angle_beta   90.00
_cell.angle_gamma   90.00
#
_symmetry.space_group_name_H-M   'P 1'
#
loop_
_entity.id
_entity.type
_entity.pdbx_description
1 polymer ?
#
loop_
_entity_poly.entity_id
_entity_poly.type
_entity_poly.pdbx_seq_one_letter_code
_entity_poly.pdbx_strand_id
1 'polypeptide(L)'
;MKNKISLILNIVLSVMLICLLIYTVIYKDSDRGKGGNTVAVSDTAADNGNEKGKVKEKEEGEVTATESVTTRIEEFVKSRFGFDFENHYGTVSIDNDAGEYTVNIEFVPVVFSYIVKSDIYETAGEESYMIAAFFPEVKRFNYTVLWNWLEKKEAMKLIIDEEAVEDLYDRYWDAVGRKNDGEENPYKDIFSSIIETEESKTWREVVDKNATVP
;
A
#
# COMPACT_ATOMS: atom_id res chain seq x y z
N MET A 1 -5.70 -27.34 28.54
CA MET A 1 -4.81 -27.05 27.39
C MET A 1 -5.43 -27.39 26.03
N LYS A 2 -6.15 -28.52 25.86
CA LYS A 2 -6.75 -28.93 24.58
C LYS A 2 -7.73 -27.91 23.94
N ASN A 3 -8.52 -27.18 24.75
CA ASN A 3 -9.52 -26.23 24.22
C ASN A 3 -8.91 -24.94 23.64
N LYS A 4 -7.73 -24.50 24.09
CA LYS A 4 -7.10 -23.26 23.59
C LYS A 4 -6.45 -23.47 22.22
N ILE A 5 -5.85 -24.63 22.00
CA ILE A 5 -5.25 -25.02 20.71
C ILE A 5 -6.35 -25.17 19.64
N SER A 6 -7.49 -25.77 20.01
CA SER A 6 -8.65 -25.87 19.11
C SER A 6 -9.24 -24.52 18.72
N LEU A 7 -9.23 -23.54 19.64
CA LEU A 7 -9.71 -22.19 19.36
C LEU A 7 -8.80 -21.45 18.38
N ILE A 8 -7.48 -21.52 18.60
CA ILE A 8 -6.49 -20.89 17.72
C ILE A 8 -6.55 -21.49 16.31
N LEU A 9 -6.65 -22.83 16.21
CA LEU A 9 -6.75 -23.51 14.93
C LEU A 9 -8.01 -23.10 14.15
N ASN A 10 -9.15 -22.93 14.83
CA ASN A 10 -10.40 -22.46 14.21
C ASN A 10 -10.31 -21.00 13.74
N ILE A 11 -9.61 -20.14 14.47
CA ILE A 11 -9.38 -18.74 14.05
C ILE A 11 -8.52 -18.71 12.78
N VAL A 12 -7.42 -19.47 12.75
CA VAL A 12 -6.54 -19.54 11.58
C VAL A 12 -7.28 -20.10 10.35
N LEU A 13 -8.08 -21.15 10.53
CA LEU A 13 -8.92 -21.72 9.47
C LEU A 13 -9.96 -20.71 8.96
N SER A 14 -10.57 -19.93 9.86
CA SER A 14 -11.54 -18.89 9.49
C SER A 14 -10.89 -17.77 8.67
N VAL A 15 -9.68 -17.33 9.05
CA VAL A 15 -8.95 -16.29 8.32
C VAL A 15 -8.55 -16.80 6.92
N MET A 16 -8.05 -18.03 6.82
CA MET A 16 -7.74 -18.64 5.52
C MET A 16 -8.96 -18.76 4.61
N LEU A 17 -10.12 -19.11 5.17
CA LEU A 17 -11.37 -19.19 4.41
C LEU A 17 -11.80 -17.82 3.88
N ILE A 18 -11.64 -16.76 4.68
CA ILE A 18 -11.92 -15.37 4.28
C ILE A 18 -10.96 -14.96 3.15
N CYS A 19 -9.66 -15.24 3.27
CA CYS A 19 -8.68 -14.97 2.21
C CYS A 19 -9.02 -15.71 0.90
N LEU A 20 -9.45 -16.98 0.98
CA LEU A 20 -9.89 -17.76 -0.18
C LEU A 20 -11.15 -17.17 -0.82
N LEU A 21 -12.12 -16.72 -0.02
CA LEU A 21 -13.33 -16.10 -0.55
C LEU A 21 -13.02 -14.77 -1.25
N ILE A 22 -12.18 -13.92 -0.66
CA ILE A 22 -11.69 -12.69 -1.28
C ILE A 22 -10.98 -13.01 -2.61
N TYR A 23 -10.08 -14.00 -2.61
CA TYR A 23 -9.41 -14.45 -3.83
C TYR A 23 -10.40 -14.90 -4.91
N THR A 24 -11.40 -15.72 -4.57
CA THR A 24 -12.39 -16.19 -5.55
C THR A 24 -13.30 -15.08 -6.09
N VAL A 25 -13.64 -14.07 -5.29
CA VAL A 25 -14.45 -12.93 -5.75
C VAL A 25 -13.64 -12.09 -6.75
N ILE A 26 -12.38 -11.79 -6.42
CA ILE A 26 -11.48 -11.02 -7.29
C ILE A 26 -11.18 -11.77 -8.60
N TYR A 27 -10.93 -13.08 -8.51
CA TYR A 27 -10.57 -13.88 -9.70
C TYR A 27 -11.77 -14.16 -10.61
N LYS A 28 -12.98 -14.31 -10.05
CA LYS A 28 -14.20 -14.56 -10.83
C LYS A 28 -14.64 -13.34 -11.65
N ASP A 29 -14.23 -12.13 -11.25
CA ASP A 29 -14.40 -10.92 -12.08
C ASP A 29 -13.31 -10.80 -13.17
N SER A 30 -12.13 -11.38 -12.96
CA SER A 30 -11.06 -11.40 -13.98
C SER A 30 -11.41 -12.28 -15.20
N ASP A 31 -12.10 -13.40 -14.99
CA ASP A 31 -12.47 -14.33 -16.08
C ASP A 31 -13.66 -13.87 -16.95
N ARG A 32 -14.42 -12.85 -16.52
CA ARG A 32 -15.50 -12.27 -17.35
C ARG A 32 -15.01 -11.35 -18.47
N GLY A 33 -13.71 -11.01 -18.49
CA GLY A 33 -13.11 -10.14 -19.51
C GLY A 33 -12.56 -10.85 -20.76
N LYS A 34 -12.58 -12.19 -20.81
CA LYS A 34 -12.04 -12.98 -21.94
C LYS A 34 -13.10 -13.84 -22.63
N GLY A 35 -14.21 -13.21 -23.04
CA GLY A 35 -15.17 -13.77 -23.98
C GLY A 35 -15.13 -12.99 -25.29
N GLY A 36 -14.28 -13.40 -26.23
CA GLY A 36 -14.22 -12.80 -27.56
C GLY A 36 -15.54 -12.96 -28.30
N ASN A 37 -16.15 -11.85 -28.73
CA ASN A 37 -17.28 -11.89 -29.64
C ASN A 37 -16.76 -11.66 -31.07
N THR A 38 -16.50 -12.75 -31.79
CA THR A 38 -16.42 -12.73 -33.24
C THR A 38 -17.83 -12.56 -33.78
N VAL A 39 -18.14 -11.44 -34.44
CA VAL A 39 -19.30 -11.35 -35.32
C VAL A 39 -18.82 -11.06 -36.73
N ALA A 40 -19.09 -12.03 -37.61
CA ALA A 40 -18.81 -12.01 -39.03
C ALA A 40 -19.70 -10.99 -39.76
N VAL A 41 -19.12 -10.46 -40.84
CA VAL A 41 -19.65 -9.48 -41.80
C VAL A 41 -20.92 -9.96 -42.50
N SER A 42 -21.83 -9.03 -42.81
CA SER A 42 -22.55 -9.06 -44.10
C SER A 42 -22.90 -7.65 -44.57
N ASP A 43 -22.34 -7.26 -45.71
CA ASP A 43 -22.75 -6.09 -46.50
C ASP A 43 -24.14 -6.29 -47.09
N THR A 44 -24.98 -5.25 -47.06
CA THR A 44 -25.88 -4.91 -48.19
C THR A 44 -26.22 -3.42 -48.14
N ALA A 45 -26.14 -2.75 -49.29
CA ALA A 45 -26.37 -1.33 -49.49
C ALA A 45 -27.85 -0.96 -49.70
N ALA A 46 -28.14 0.34 -49.48
CA ALA A 46 -29.04 1.24 -50.22
C ALA A 46 -30.24 1.89 -49.47
N ASP A 47 -30.20 3.22 -49.49
CA ASP A 47 -31.27 4.18 -49.86
C ASP A 47 -32.24 4.81 -48.81
N ASN A 48 -32.10 6.15 -48.72
CA ASN A 48 -33.01 7.27 -48.42
C ASN A 48 -34.20 7.19 -47.43
N GLY A 49 -34.28 8.22 -46.55
CA GLY A 49 -35.51 9.03 -46.40
C GLY A 49 -36.15 9.18 -45.00
N ASN A 50 -35.99 10.39 -44.43
CA ASN A 50 -36.94 11.23 -43.68
C ASN A 50 -37.68 10.79 -42.37
N GLU A 51 -37.64 11.74 -41.42
CA GLU A 51 -38.64 12.13 -40.40
C GLU A 51 -38.87 11.38 -39.05
N LYS A 52 -38.54 12.11 -37.97
CA LYS A 52 -39.25 12.30 -36.68
C LYS A 52 -39.75 11.07 -35.90
N GLY A 53 -39.17 10.87 -34.72
CA GLY A 53 -39.82 10.19 -33.59
C GLY A 53 -39.03 10.34 -32.29
N LYS A 54 -39.49 11.21 -31.38
CA LYS A 54 -39.02 11.27 -29.99
C LYS A 54 -39.45 9.99 -29.26
N VAL A 55 -38.50 9.22 -28.75
CA VAL A 55 -38.69 8.41 -27.53
C VAL A 55 -37.47 8.65 -26.66
N LYS A 56 -37.71 9.21 -25.47
CA LYS A 56 -36.71 9.29 -24.40
C LYS A 56 -36.52 7.86 -23.88
N GLU A 57 -35.49 7.17 -24.33
CA GLU A 57 -34.95 6.06 -23.55
C GLU A 57 -34.15 6.66 -22.39
N LYS A 58 -34.62 6.39 -21.18
CA LYS A 58 -33.80 6.46 -19.98
C LYS A 58 -32.69 5.44 -20.20
N GLU A 59 -31.50 5.90 -20.52
CA GLU A 59 -30.30 5.16 -20.19
C GLU A 59 -30.24 5.09 -18.66
N GLU A 60 -30.74 3.99 -18.09
CA GLU A 60 -30.23 3.48 -16.82
C GLU A 60 -28.79 3.05 -17.08
N GLY A 61 -27.90 4.04 -17.11
CA GLY A 61 -26.47 3.81 -17.00
C GLY A 61 -26.21 3.23 -15.62
N GLU A 62 -26.20 1.91 -15.53
CA GLU A 62 -25.45 1.21 -14.49
C GLU A 62 -23.96 1.48 -14.75
N VAL A 63 -23.52 2.68 -14.37
CA VAL A 63 -22.10 3.01 -14.28
C VAL A 63 -21.63 2.33 -13.02
N THR A 64 -21.19 1.08 -13.14
CA THR A 64 -20.27 0.53 -12.16
C THR A 64 -19.00 1.38 -12.25
N ALA A 65 -18.83 2.28 -11.30
CA ALA A 65 -17.63 3.10 -11.21
C ALA A 65 -16.47 2.14 -10.93
N THR A 66 -15.73 1.76 -11.97
CA THR A 66 -14.46 1.06 -11.80
C THR A 66 -13.55 2.00 -11.02
N GLU A 67 -13.34 1.69 -9.75
CA GLU A 67 -12.48 2.46 -8.88
C GLU A 67 -11.07 2.51 -9.47
N SER A 68 -10.48 3.71 -9.51
CA SER A 68 -9.15 3.87 -10.10
C SER A 68 -8.11 3.09 -9.28
N VAL A 69 -7.11 2.52 -9.95
CA VAL A 69 -6.00 1.80 -9.27
C VAL A 69 -5.34 2.71 -8.22
N THR A 70 -5.17 3.99 -8.53
CA THR A 70 -4.70 5.03 -7.61
C THR A 70 -5.51 5.06 -6.32
N THR A 71 -6.85 5.09 -6.42
CA THR A 71 -7.75 5.08 -5.25
C THR A 71 -7.59 3.80 -4.44
N ARG A 72 -7.53 2.64 -5.10
CA ARG A 72 -7.36 1.34 -4.42
C ARG A 72 -6.03 1.24 -3.66
N ILE A 73 -4.94 1.72 -4.25
CA ILE A 73 -3.64 1.78 -3.56
C ILE A 73 -3.76 2.74 -2.38
N GLU A 74 -4.27 3.95 -2.60
CA GLU A 74 -4.41 4.96 -1.56
C GLU A 74 -5.22 4.46 -0.35
N GLU A 75 -6.37 3.83 -0.58
CA GLU A 75 -7.20 3.24 0.47
C GLU A 75 -6.51 2.08 1.20
N PHE A 76 -5.81 1.22 0.46
CA PHE A 76 -5.04 0.14 1.06
C PHE A 76 -3.96 0.68 2.00
N VAL A 77 -3.17 1.66 1.53
CA VAL A 77 -2.12 2.29 2.33
C VAL A 77 -2.72 2.97 3.57
N LYS A 78 -3.81 3.71 3.41
CA LYS A 78 -4.51 4.37 4.53
C LYS A 78 -4.97 3.37 5.60
N SER A 79 -5.51 2.23 5.17
CA SER A 79 -5.97 1.18 6.10
C SER A 79 -4.83 0.59 6.93
N ARG A 80 -3.63 0.52 6.36
CA ARG A 80 -2.44 -0.07 6.98
C ARG A 80 -1.78 0.84 8.01
N PHE A 81 -1.55 2.09 7.63
CA PHE A 81 -0.95 3.07 8.53
C PHE A 81 -1.88 3.50 9.66
N GLY A 82 -3.15 3.07 9.63
CA GLY A 82 -4.13 3.43 10.64
C GLY A 82 -4.28 4.94 10.78
N PHE A 83 -4.11 5.68 9.66
CA PHE A 83 -4.24 7.13 9.66
C PHE A 83 -5.66 7.49 10.08
N ASP A 84 -5.80 7.85 11.35
CA ASP A 84 -7.00 8.50 11.84
C ASP A 84 -6.98 9.93 11.29
N PHE A 85 -7.66 10.13 10.16
CA PHE A 85 -7.71 11.42 9.46
C PHE A 85 -8.30 12.54 10.33
N GLU A 86 -9.08 12.21 11.37
CA GLU A 86 -9.55 13.21 12.33
C GLU A 86 -8.38 13.77 13.18
N ASN A 87 -7.32 12.98 13.40
CA ASN A 87 -6.19 13.32 14.27
C ASN A 87 -4.88 13.68 13.53
N HIS A 88 -4.91 13.81 12.19
CA HIS A 88 -3.88 14.48 11.37
C HIS A 88 -2.44 13.90 11.40
N TYR A 89 -2.27 12.59 11.57
CA TYR A 89 -0.94 11.98 11.70
C TYR A 89 -0.22 11.67 10.39
N GLY A 90 -0.85 11.86 9.23
CA GLY A 90 -0.19 11.68 7.94
C GLY A 90 -1.08 11.91 6.73
N THR A 91 -0.48 11.84 5.54
CA THR A 91 -1.16 11.89 4.25
C THR A 91 -0.58 10.84 3.30
N VAL A 92 -1.39 10.42 2.34
CA VAL A 92 -0.99 9.52 1.26
C VAL A 92 -1.39 10.16 -0.05
N SER A 93 -0.49 10.17 -1.03
CA SER A 93 -0.81 10.50 -2.42
C SER A 93 -0.11 9.54 -3.36
N ILE A 94 -0.80 9.20 -4.44
CA ILE A 94 -0.32 8.25 -5.44
C ILE A 94 -0.12 8.99 -6.76
N ASP A 95 1.12 9.05 -7.22
CA ASP A 95 1.43 9.57 -8.54
C ASP A 95 1.43 8.40 -9.54
N ASN A 96 0.96 8.66 -10.74
CA ASN A 96 0.98 7.71 -11.86
C ASN A 96 1.69 8.39 -13.04
N ASP A 97 2.78 7.78 -13.48
CA ASP A 97 3.41 8.11 -14.75
C ASP A 97 3.35 6.88 -15.67
N ALA A 98 2.56 6.97 -16.74
CA ALA A 98 2.41 5.91 -17.73
C ALA A 98 2.10 4.49 -17.19
N GLY A 99 1.44 4.37 -16.03
CA GLY A 99 1.12 3.09 -15.38
C GLY A 99 2.17 2.61 -14.36
N GLU A 100 3.20 3.39 -14.12
CA GLU A 100 4.14 3.21 -13.02
C GLU A 100 3.71 4.10 -11.85
N TYR A 101 3.49 3.47 -10.68
CA TYR A 101 2.91 4.15 -9.53
C TYR A 101 3.99 4.49 -8.50
N THR A 102 3.97 5.73 -8.02
CA THR A 102 4.77 6.18 -6.88
C THR A 102 3.86 6.41 -5.69
N VAL A 103 4.16 5.74 -4.57
CA VAL A 103 3.45 5.90 -3.30
C VAL A 103 4.18 6.94 -2.47
N ASN A 104 3.54 8.08 -2.22
CA ASN A 104 4.07 9.13 -1.36
C ASN A 104 3.32 9.12 -0.02
N ILE A 105 4.07 8.97 1.08
CA ILE A 105 3.52 8.88 2.43
C ILE A 105 4.19 9.93 3.30
N GLU A 106 3.40 10.83 3.87
CA GLU A 106 3.87 11.77 4.89
C GLU A 106 3.31 11.33 6.23
N PHE A 107 4.13 11.26 7.29
CA PHE A 107 3.63 10.88 8.61
C PHE A 107 4.46 11.43 9.76
N VAL A 108 3.81 11.58 10.92
CA VAL A 108 4.47 11.85 12.20
C VAL A 108 4.71 10.50 12.90
N PRO A 109 5.94 10.16 13.30
CA PRO A 109 6.22 8.94 14.07
C PRO A 109 5.39 8.90 15.36
N VAL A 110 4.81 7.74 15.66
CA VAL A 110 4.10 7.54 16.93
C VAL A 110 5.12 7.54 18.07
N VAL A 111 5.08 8.56 18.91
CA VAL A 111 5.97 8.70 20.07
C VAL A 111 5.30 8.17 21.34
N PHE A 112 5.91 7.16 21.96
CA PHE A 112 5.56 6.79 23.34
C PHE A 112 6.35 7.62 24.35
N SER A 113 7.64 7.89 24.09
CA SER A 113 8.51 8.70 24.97
C SER A 113 9.68 9.36 24.23
N TYR A 114 10.17 8.76 23.14
CA TYR A 114 11.13 9.35 22.19
C TYR A 114 10.95 8.72 20.82
N ILE A 115 11.51 9.36 19.79
CA ILE A 115 11.55 8.82 18.44
C ILE A 115 12.76 7.89 18.31
N VAL A 116 12.52 6.69 17.78
CA VAL A 116 13.54 5.69 17.45
C VAL A 116 13.52 5.43 15.95
N LYS A 117 14.66 5.59 15.28
CA LYS A 117 14.76 5.43 13.84
C LYS A 117 14.52 3.99 13.40
N SER A 118 15.00 2.99 14.16
CA SER A 118 14.73 1.57 13.85
C SER A 118 13.25 1.27 13.70
N ASP A 119 12.39 1.86 14.53
CA ASP A 119 10.95 1.61 14.50
C ASP A 119 10.31 2.24 13.25
N ILE A 120 10.82 3.41 12.84
CA ILE A 120 10.41 4.10 11.61
C ILE A 120 10.81 3.26 10.39
N TYR A 121 12.06 2.80 10.33
CA TYR A 121 12.58 1.99 9.24
C TYR A 121 11.83 0.66 9.13
N GLU A 122 11.55 0.01 10.26
CA GLU A 122 10.78 -1.23 10.31
C GLU A 122 9.36 -1.03 9.78
N THR A 123 8.64 -0.02 10.30
CA THR A 123 7.28 0.28 9.87
C THR A 123 7.22 0.60 8.38
N ALA A 124 8.05 1.52 7.90
CA ALA A 124 8.04 1.92 6.50
C ALA A 124 8.49 0.77 5.57
N GLY A 125 9.46 -0.04 5.98
CA GLY A 125 9.93 -1.20 5.24
C GLY A 125 8.87 -2.31 5.13
N GLU A 126 8.22 -2.66 6.25
CA GLU A 126 7.14 -3.66 6.27
C GLU A 126 5.96 -3.22 5.40
N GLU A 127 5.53 -1.97 5.53
CA GLU A 127 4.40 -1.49 4.75
C GLU A 127 4.74 -1.39 3.26
N SER A 128 5.95 -0.96 2.89
CA SER A 128 6.41 -0.96 1.49
C SER A 128 6.35 -2.37 0.90
N TYR A 129 6.91 -3.36 1.61
CA TYR A 129 6.89 -4.76 1.20
C TYR A 129 5.46 -5.25 0.98
N MET A 130 4.57 -4.97 1.92
CA MET A 130 3.19 -5.42 1.82
C MET A 130 2.43 -4.71 0.70
N ILE A 131 2.63 -3.41 0.49
CA ILE A 131 2.00 -2.68 -0.61
C ILE A 131 2.47 -3.26 -1.95
N ALA A 132 3.78 -3.44 -2.15
CA ALA A 132 4.35 -3.98 -3.39
C ALA A 132 3.87 -5.42 -3.66
N ALA A 133 3.65 -6.22 -2.62
CA ALA A 133 3.11 -7.58 -2.76
C ALA A 133 1.66 -7.60 -3.28
N PHE A 134 0.86 -6.57 -2.98
CA PHE A 134 -0.53 -6.44 -3.46
C PHE A 134 -0.65 -5.64 -4.76
N PHE A 135 0.26 -4.71 -5.01
CA PHE A 135 0.26 -3.79 -6.15
C PHE A 135 1.63 -3.82 -6.85
N PRO A 136 1.91 -4.85 -7.68
CA PRO A 136 3.19 -4.98 -8.38
C PRO A 136 3.47 -3.85 -9.40
N GLU A 137 2.45 -3.05 -9.73
CA GLU A 137 2.56 -1.82 -10.52
C GLU A 137 3.21 -0.64 -9.77
N VAL A 138 3.37 -0.73 -8.45
CA VAL A 138 4.11 0.26 -7.66
C VAL A 138 5.61 0.09 -7.92
N LYS A 139 6.26 1.19 -8.31
CA LYS A 139 7.69 1.26 -8.65
C LYS A 139 8.50 2.12 -7.72
N ARG A 140 7.86 2.86 -6.80
CA ARG A 140 8.59 3.73 -5.90
C ARG A 140 7.81 4.01 -4.63
N PHE A 141 8.54 4.12 -3.53
CA PHE A 141 8.03 4.63 -2.25
C PHE A 141 8.84 5.86 -1.83
N ASN A 142 8.13 6.93 -1.49
CA ASN A 142 8.70 8.13 -0.89
C ASN A 142 8.02 8.37 0.46
N TYR A 143 8.81 8.31 1.53
CA TYR A 143 8.37 8.65 2.87
C TYR A 143 8.91 10.00 3.28
N THR A 144 8.04 10.89 3.75
CA THR A 144 8.38 12.14 4.41
C THR A 144 8.01 12.01 5.88
N VAL A 145 9.02 11.84 6.72
CA VAL A 145 8.85 11.74 8.18
C VAL A 145 8.88 13.15 8.76
N LEU A 146 7.82 13.50 9.50
CA LEU A 146 7.64 14.79 10.14
C LEU A 146 8.08 14.76 11.60
N TRP A 147 8.64 15.87 12.09
CA TRP A 147 9.07 16.01 13.49
C TRP A 147 7.92 15.87 14.48
N ASN A 148 6.83 16.61 14.26
CA ASN A 148 5.64 16.58 15.10
C ASN A 148 4.41 17.06 14.33
N TRP A 149 3.22 16.80 14.90
CA TRP A 149 1.93 17.14 14.29
C TRP A 149 1.63 18.65 14.24
N LEU A 150 2.29 19.45 15.08
CA LEU A 150 2.02 20.89 15.22
C LEU A 150 2.79 21.71 14.16
N GLU A 151 4.10 21.51 14.08
CA GLU A 151 4.98 22.24 13.17
C GLU A 151 5.08 21.59 11.79
N LYS A 152 4.82 20.27 11.70
CA LYS A 152 4.91 19.47 10.46
C LYS A 152 6.20 19.73 9.67
N LYS A 153 7.31 19.95 10.39
CA LYS A 153 8.62 20.12 9.77
C LYS A 153 9.12 18.77 9.31
N GLU A 154 9.61 18.71 8.08
CA GLU A 154 10.35 17.56 7.57
C GLU A 154 11.57 17.28 8.45
N ALA A 155 11.67 16.04 8.90
CA ALA A 155 12.77 15.57 9.72
C ALA A 155 13.62 14.53 8.98
N MET A 156 13.01 13.68 8.17
CA MET A 156 13.71 12.65 7.42
C MET A 156 12.95 12.29 6.14
N LYS A 157 13.66 11.97 5.07
CA LYS A 157 13.10 11.28 3.90
C LYS A 157 13.65 9.89 3.76
N LEU A 158 12.77 8.94 3.44
CA LEU A 158 13.14 7.56 3.09
C LEU A 158 12.66 7.28 1.67
N ILE A 159 13.53 6.71 0.86
CA ILE A 159 13.25 6.43 -0.54
C ILE A 159 13.53 4.95 -0.81
N ILE A 160 12.60 4.30 -1.49
CA ILE A 160 12.79 3.01 -2.17
C ILE A 160 12.50 3.29 -3.64
N ASP A 161 13.56 3.40 -4.43
CA ASP A 161 13.46 3.56 -5.89
C ASP A 161 13.11 2.25 -6.58
N GLU A 162 12.97 2.30 -7.90
CA GLU A 162 12.52 1.17 -8.71
C GLU A 162 13.40 -0.07 -8.55
N GLU A 163 14.72 0.08 -8.61
CA GLU A 163 15.67 -1.02 -8.40
C GLU A 163 15.51 -1.63 -7.00
N ALA A 164 15.34 -0.80 -5.97
CA ALA A 164 15.11 -1.29 -4.62
C ALA A 164 13.71 -1.93 -4.43
N VAL A 165 12.70 -1.52 -5.21
CA VAL A 165 11.38 -2.16 -5.23
C VAL A 165 11.44 -3.56 -5.86
N GLU A 166 12.22 -3.74 -6.94
CA GLU A 166 12.39 -5.05 -7.58
C GLU A 166 12.97 -6.09 -6.62
N ASP A 167 13.93 -5.68 -5.77
CA ASP A 167 14.57 -6.54 -4.76
C ASP A 167 13.88 -6.48 -3.38
N LEU A 168 12.72 -5.82 -3.25
CA LEU A 168 12.13 -5.49 -1.95
C LEU A 168 11.77 -6.72 -1.12
N TYR A 169 11.36 -7.82 -1.77
CA TYR A 169 11.10 -9.09 -1.10
C TYR A 169 12.35 -9.61 -0.37
N ASP A 170 13.47 -9.68 -1.09
CA ASP A 170 14.73 -10.20 -0.56
C ASP A 170 15.30 -9.27 0.52
N ARG A 171 15.27 -7.95 0.27
CA ARG A 171 15.71 -6.94 1.25
C ARG A 171 14.93 -7.01 2.56
N TYR A 172 13.61 -7.18 2.47
CA TYR A 172 12.74 -7.28 3.64
C TYR A 172 13.05 -8.55 4.45
N TRP A 173 13.09 -9.72 3.80
CA TRP A 173 13.33 -10.98 4.50
C TRP A 173 14.76 -11.12 5.04
N ASP A 174 15.75 -10.53 4.36
CA ASP A 174 17.11 -10.39 4.89
C ASP A 174 17.13 -9.53 6.16
N ALA A 175 16.46 -8.37 6.16
CA ALA A 175 16.36 -7.52 7.34
C ALA A 175 15.67 -8.22 8.53
N VAL A 176 14.60 -8.98 8.28
CA VAL A 176 13.94 -9.82 9.29
C VAL A 176 14.90 -10.86 9.86
N GLY A 177 15.67 -11.53 9.00
CA GLY A 177 16.69 -12.51 9.42
C GLY A 177 17.74 -11.88 10.33
N ARG A 178 18.35 -10.78 9.88
CA ARG A 178 19.38 -10.05 10.64
C ARG A 178 18.86 -9.52 11.97
N LYS A 179 17.61 -9.04 12.03
CA LYS A 179 16.97 -8.62 13.30
C LYS A 179 16.86 -9.80 14.27
N ASN A 180 16.46 -10.96 13.78
CA ASN A 180 16.37 -12.18 14.60
C ASN A 180 17.74 -12.67 15.08
N ASP A 181 18.80 -12.42 14.30
CA ASP A 181 20.19 -12.68 14.69
C ASP A 181 20.76 -11.64 15.67
N GLY A 182 19.99 -10.61 16.00
CA GLY A 182 20.32 -9.58 16.99
C GLY A 182 21.01 -8.35 16.42
N GLU A 183 21.07 -8.21 15.10
CA GLU A 183 21.58 -7.01 14.45
C GLU A 183 20.74 -5.78 14.82
N GLU A 184 21.43 -4.68 15.07
CA GLU A 184 20.81 -3.41 15.42
C GLU A 184 20.48 -2.64 14.15
N ASN A 185 19.19 -2.40 13.94
CA ASN A 185 18.66 -1.60 12.83
C ASN A 185 18.88 -2.13 11.38
N PRO A 186 18.57 -3.41 11.09
CA PRO A 186 18.80 -3.98 9.76
C PRO A 186 17.80 -3.47 8.70
N TYR A 187 16.62 -2.99 9.11
CA TYR A 187 15.59 -2.44 8.20
C TYR A 187 16.05 -1.16 7.50
N LYS A 188 17.09 -0.50 8.00
CA LYS A 188 17.69 0.67 7.36
C LYS A 188 18.15 0.38 5.93
N ASP A 189 18.57 -0.85 5.64
CA ASP A 189 19.13 -1.25 4.34
C ASP A 189 18.05 -1.52 3.27
N ILE A 190 16.77 -1.49 3.65
CA ILE A 190 15.66 -1.57 2.69
C ILE A 190 15.65 -0.32 1.79
N PHE A 191 16.01 0.83 2.35
CA PHE A 191 15.91 2.11 1.65
C PHE A 191 17.12 2.33 0.74
N SER A 192 16.85 2.74 -0.51
CA SER A 192 17.91 3.15 -1.43
C SER A 192 18.51 4.50 -1.05
N SER A 193 17.75 5.35 -0.35
CA SER A 193 18.25 6.61 0.19
C SER A 193 17.54 7.02 1.47
N ILE A 194 18.33 7.56 2.40
CA ILE A 194 17.87 8.15 3.66
C ILE A 194 18.47 9.55 3.74
N ILE A 195 17.62 10.56 3.83
CA ILE A 195 18.02 11.97 3.91
C ILE A 195 17.59 12.50 5.26
N GLU A 196 18.54 12.90 6.08
CA GLU A 196 18.31 13.36 7.46
C GLU A 196 18.51 14.87 7.58
N THR A 197 17.57 15.55 8.23
CA THR A 197 17.79 16.91 8.72
C THR A 197 18.55 16.92 10.04
N GLU A 198 18.95 18.10 10.51
CA GLU A 198 19.59 18.22 11.84
C GLU A 198 18.67 17.76 12.98
N GLU A 199 17.35 17.88 12.81
CA GLU A 199 16.37 17.42 13.80
C GLU A 199 16.43 15.89 13.97
N SER A 200 16.35 15.13 12.88
CA SER A 200 16.34 13.67 12.95
C SER A 200 17.67 13.07 13.40
N LYS A 201 18.79 13.76 13.19
CA LYS A 201 20.09 13.36 13.75
C LYS A 201 20.13 13.33 15.27
N THR A 202 19.22 14.03 15.95
CA THR A 202 19.11 14.00 17.42
C THR A 202 18.33 12.78 17.96
N TRP A 203 17.62 12.06 17.08
CA TRP A 203 16.81 10.91 17.46
C TRP A 203 17.66 9.67 17.71
N ARG A 204 17.13 8.72 18.48
CA ARG A 204 17.84 7.49 18.79
C ARG A 204 17.85 6.57 17.58
N GLU A 205 18.99 5.93 17.30
CA GLU A 205 19.08 4.92 16.26
C GLU A 205 18.30 3.66 16.63
N VAL A 206 18.45 3.20 17.87
CA VAL A 206 17.83 1.99 18.44
C VAL A 206 17.36 2.22 19.87
N VAL A 207 16.47 1.36 20.36
CA VAL A 207 16.08 1.33 21.78
C VAL A 207 17.28 0.89 22.62
N ASP A 208 17.62 1.68 23.65
CA ASP A 208 18.69 1.33 24.58
C ASP A 208 18.26 0.16 25.47
N LYS A 209 18.87 -1.00 25.25
CA LYS A 209 18.59 -2.25 25.99
C LYS A 209 18.94 -2.15 27.48
N ASN A 210 19.74 -1.16 27.89
CA ASN A 210 20.17 -0.94 29.27
C ASN A 210 19.45 0.25 29.94
N ALA A 211 18.54 0.93 29.24
CA ALA A 211 17.83 2.07 29.81
C ALA A 211 16.90 1.61 30.95
N THR A 212 17.04 2.21 32.13
CA THR A 212 16.18 1.96 33.30
C THR A 212 14.82 2.66 33.24
N VAL A 213 14.58 3.43 32.17
CA VAL A 213 13.30 4.08 31.89
C VAL A 213 13.00 3.88 30.40
N PRO A 214 11.74 3.57 30.02
CA PRO A 214 11.37 3.30 28.64
C PRO A 214 11.78 4.39 27.70
#